data_AF-B8C1U4-F1
#
_entry.id   AF-B8C1U4-F1
#
_cell.length_a   1.000
_cell.length_b   1.000
_cell.length_c   1.000
_cell.angle_alpha   90.00
_cell.angle_beta   90.00
_cell.angle_gamma   90.00
#
_symmetry.space_group_name_H-M   'P 1'
#
loop_
_entity.id
_entity.type
_entity.pdbx_description
1 polymer ?
#
loop_
_entity_poly.entity_id
_entity_poly.type
_entity_poly.pdbx_seq_one_letter_code
_entity_poly.pdbx_strand_id
1 'polypeptide(L)'
;MKEIRDEREGEVARARDVCAGWDWNVDDETTASNQDIIEYAHCIWDTIMDESLLLDHSLESDTTEEQSQEGGIISLPQLMHLGIDQVLIESKLVPDVKELETLVRRVALEEDAEMDERQGNRRDITMDSVQEDAKYLELTFVSFMRMLHECTSSTSHNGGQTFLISLFQRMEQQSRNQRDESNKDKDTSILLASKAIHSGNSNTCKNRQKNSDRFNEYVSTFRIWEQKFISKDTSTDGKEKLPSRRLDILRGCFVGARNAKVVAALKIVYMDYAALRLAGDLIFRLMSKIVG
;
A
#
# COMPACT_ATOMS: atom_id res chain seq x y z
N MET A 1 -0.57 -15.33 0.73
CA MET A 1 -1.96 -14.96 0.42
C MET A 1 -2.92 -15.33 1.54
N LYS A 2 -2.95 -16.58 2.02
CA LYS A 2 -3.76 -16.91 3.21
C LYS A 2 -3.22 -16.21 4.46
N GLU A 3 -1.92 -16.36 4.74
CA GLU A 3 -1.24 -15.71 5.86
C GLU A 3 -1.46 -14.18 5.91
N ILE A 4 -1.18 -13.45 4.84
CA ILE A 4 -1.46 -11.99 4.73
C ILE A 4 -2.94 -11.66 4.98
N ARG A 5 -3.86 -12.52 4.54
CA ARG A 5 -5.30 -12.32 4.79
C ARG A 5 -5.62 -12.54 6.26
N ASP A 6 -5.11 -13.61 6.86
CA ASP A 6 -5.31 -13.94 8.26
C ASP A 6 -4.70 -12.84 9.16
N GLU A 7 -3.55 -12.27 8.77
CA GLU A 7 -2.89 -11.15 9.44
C GLU A 7 -3.75 -9.88 9.38
N ARG A 8 -4.22 -9.50 8.18
CA ARG A 8 -5.13 -8.36 7.99
C ARG A 8 -6.44 -8.54 8.76
N GLU A 9 -7.05 -9.72 8.69
CA GLU A 9 -8.28 -10.04 9.45
C GLU A 9 -8.02 -9.89 10.96
N GLY A 10 -6.84 -10.31 11.43
CA GLY A 10 -6.39 -10.11 12.79
C GLY A 10 -6.19 -8.65 13.17
N GLU A 11 -5.62 -7.82 12.29
CA GLU A 11 -5.44 -6.38 12.51
C GLU A 11 -6.79 -5.65 12.63
N VAL A 12 -7.70 -5.90 11.69
CA VAL A 12 -9.05 -5.32 11.70
C VAL A 12 -9.83 -5.77 12.95
N ALA A 13 -9.70 -7.04 13.35
CA ALA A 13 -10.32 -7.53 14.58
C ALA A 13 -9.79 -6.81 15.84
N ARG A 14 -8.45 -6.63 15.94
CA ARG A 14 -7.85 -5.87 17.06
C ARG A 14 -8.29 -4.41 17.05
N ALA A 15 -8.38 -3.78 15.88
CA ALA A 15 -8.89 -2.41 15.76
C ALA A 15 -10.35 -2.29 16.20
N ARG A 16 -11.19 -3.30 15.92
CA ARG A 16 -12.57 -3.39 16.44
C ARG A 16 -12.61 -3.47 17.96
N ASP A 17 -11.73 -4.26 18.57
CA ASP A 17 -11.66 -4.36 20.03
C ASP A 17 -11.31 -3.02 20.69
N VAL A 18 -10.37 -2.29 20.10
CA VAL A 18 -9.95 -0.96 20.58
C VAL A 18 -11.05 0.09 20.37
N CYS A 19 -11.75 0.02 19.23
CA CYS A 19 -12.75 1.00 18.81
C CYS A 19 -14.16 0.41 18.87
N ALA A 20 -14.53 -0.30 19.95
CA ALA A 20 -15.80 -1.02 20.04
C ALA A 20 -17.04 -0.11 19.81
N GLY A 21 -16.95 1.18 20.14
CA GLY A 21 -18.00 2.16 19.88
C GLY A 21 -18.11 2.63 18.42
N TRP A 22 -17.23 2.17 17.53
CA TRP A 22 -17.20 2.48 16.10
C TRP A 22 -17.78 1.35 15.24
N ASP A 23 -18.12 0.21 15.83
CA ASP A 23 -18.82 -0.88 15.13
C ASP A 23 -20.31 -0.56 14.96
N TRP A 24 -20.61 0.30 13.99
CA TRP A 24 -21.96 0.78 13.72
C TRP A 24 -22.63 -0.23 12.78
N ASN A 25 -23.07 -1.36 13.35
CA ASN A 25 -23.99 -2.25 12.64
C ASN A 25 -25.31 -1.50 12.47
N VAL A 26 -25.47 -0.89 11.30
CA VAL A 26 -26.75 -0.31 10.89
C VAL A 26 -27.68 -1.48 10.61
N ASP A 27 -28.52 -1.82 11.60
CA ASP A 27 -29.58 -2.84 11.54
C ASP A 27 -30.66 -2.55 10.47
N ASP A 28 -30.43 -1.62 9.56
CA ASP A 28 -31.41 -1.17 8.59
C ASP A 28 -31.05 -1.66 7.18
N GLU A 29 -31.80 -2.66 6.69
CA GLU A 29 -31.66 -3.32 5.39
C GLU A 29 -31.83 -2.38 4.17
N THR A 30 -32.01 -1.06 4.36
CA THR A 30 -32.64 -0.21 3.34
C THR A 30 -31.74 0.75 2.57
N THR A 31 -30.43 0.89 2.84
CA THR A 31 -29.56 1.71 1.97
C THR A 31 -28.15 1.16 1.74
N ALA A 32 -27.77 1.10 0.46
CA ALA A 32 -26.61 0.43 -0.11
C ALA A 32 -25.21 1.03 0.21
N SER A 33 -25.01 1.65 1.37
CA SER A 33 -23.70 2.18 1.76
C SER A 33 -23.39 2.00 3.25
N ASN A 34 -23.72 0.83 3.82
CA ASN A 34 -23.19 0.39 5.11
C ASN A 34 -21.72 0.02 4.94
N GLN A 35 -20.87 1.03 4.77
CA GLN A 35 -19.44 0.83 4.77
C GLN A 35 -18.99 0.76 6.23
N ASP A 36 -18.51 -0.41 6.65
CA ASP A 36 -17.86 -0.61 7.94
C ASP A 36 -16.77 0.46 8.10
N ILE A 37 -16.89 1.28 9.13
CA ILE A 37 -16.04 2.45 9.31
C ILE A 37 -14.58 2.05 9.60
N ILE A 38 -14.36 0.87 10.18
CA ILE A 38 -13.02 0.37 10.48
C ILE A 38 -12.38 -0.15 9.19
N GLU A 39 -13.13 -0.83 8.33
CA GLU A 39 -12.64 -1.16 6.99
C GLU A 39 -12.38 0.10 6.15
N TYR A 40 -13.22 1.13 6.27
CA TYR A 40 -12.95 2.40 5.61
C TYR A 40 -11.68 3.07 6.14
N ALA A 41 -11.50 3.11 7.46
CA ALA A 41 -10.28 3.62 8.10
C ALA A 41 -9.04 2.83 7.65
N HIS A 42 -9.14 1.51 7.51
CA HIS A 42 -8.08 0.68 6.96
C HIS A 42 -7.76 1.04 5.50
N CYS A 43 -8.76 1.29 4.66
CA CYS A 43 -8.51 1.76 3.29
C CYS A 43 -7.78 3.12 3.26
N ILE A 44 -8.10 4.01 4.22
CA ILE A 44 -7.38 5.28 4.36
C ILE A 44 -5.96 5.05 4.87
N TRP A 45 -5.78 4.15 5.83
CA TRP A 45 -4.44 3.74 6.30
C TRP A 45 -3.58 3.21 5.16
N ASP A 46 -4.10 2.31 4.31
CA ASP A 46 -3.41 1.82 3.12
C ASP A 46 -3.00 2.97 2.19
N THR A 47 -3.86 3.99 2.05
CA THR A 47 -3.53 5.19 1.26
C THR A 47 -2.43 6.02 1.91
N ILE A 48 -2.47 6.22 3.23
CA ILE A 48 -1.44 6.96 3.98
C ILE A 48 -0.09 6.21 3.89
N MET A 49 -0.11 4.87 4.01
CA MET A 49 1.06 4.00 3.79
C MET A 49 1.64 4.16 2.39
N ASP A 50 0.79 4.11 1.36
CA ASP A 50 1.23 4.28 -0.02
C ASP A 50 1.86 5.66 -0.23
N GLU A 51 1.26 6.74 0.29
CA GLU A 51 1.83 8.07 0.15
C GLU A 51 3.09 8.27 1.02
N SER A 52 3.21 7.65 2.19
CA SER A 52 4.44 7.73 3.00
C SER A 52 5.62 7.07 2.28
N LEU A 53 5.40 5.86 1.75
CA LEU A 53 6.35 5.17 0.87
C LEU A 53 6.71 6.04 -0.34
N LEU A 54 5.79 6.87 -0.83
CA LEU A 54 6.04 7.81 -1.92
C LEU A 54 6.86 9.06 -1.53
N LEU A 55 7.02 9.37 -0.25
CA LEU A 55 7.79 10.53 0.22
C LEU A 55 9.25 10.24 0.60
N ASP A 56 9.56 9.04 1.11
CA ASP A 56 10.85 8.77 1.79
C ASP A 56 12.13 9.06 0.99
N HIS A 57 12.09 8.99 -0.34
CA HIS A 57 13.27 9.33 -1.16
C HIS A 57 13.61 10.83 -1.18
N SER A 58 12.75 11.71 -0.66
CA SER A 58 13.12 13.11 -0.46
C SER A 58 13.96 13.33 0.79
N LEU A 59 13.99 12.39 1.73
CA LEU A 59 14.63 12.52 3.04
C LEU A 59 15.93 11.72 3.17
N GLU A 60 16.24 10.82 2.24
CA GLU A 60 17.47 10.00 2.20
C GLU A 60 18.77 10.78 1.89
N SER A 61 18.87 12.06 2.27
CA SER A 61 20.14 12.79 2.23
C SER A 61 20.95 12.50 3.50
N ASP A 62 21.97 11.63 3.35
CA ASP A 62 23.20 11.51 4.15
C ASP A 62 23.26 10.58 5.39
N THR A 63 22.17 10.01 5.92
CA THR A 63 22.31 9.05 7.04
C THR A 63 22.39 7.61 6.54
N THR A 64 23.57 7.00 6.68
CA THR A 64 23.97 5.68 6.16
C THR A 64 23.27 4.45 6.78
N GLU A 65 22.20 4.61 7.54
CA GLU A 65 21.47 3.47 8.10
C GLU A 65 20.29 3.13 7.19
N GLU A 66 20.41 2.00 6.48
CA GLU A 66 19.33 1.39 5.71
C GLU A 66 18.17 1.00 6.66
N GLN A 67 17.35 1.95 7.09
CA GLN A 67 16.07 1.66 7.74
C GLN A 67 15.13 1.11 6.67
N SER A 68 15.12 -0.22 6.51
CA SER A 68 14.12 -0.89 5.71
C SER A 68 12.77 -0.73 6.40
N GLN A 69 11.94 0.18 5.90
CA GLN A 69 10.56 0.30 6.37
C GLN A 69 9.86 -1.06 6.19
N GLU A 70 9.46 -1.65 7.31
CA GLU A 70 8.65 -2.86 7.32
C GLU A 70 7.21 -2.50 6.88
N GLY A 71 6.61 -3.35 6.06
CA GLY A 71 5.26 -3.11 5.56
C GLY A 71 4.26 -3.02 6.72
N GLY A 72 3.42 -1.99 6.73
CA GLY A 72 2.38 -1.81 7.75
C GLY A 72 2.75 -0.88 8.91
N ILE A 73 3.95 -0.29 8.90
CA ILE A 73 4.40 0.66 9.93
C ILE A 73 4.65 2.04 9.31
N ILE A 74 4.15 3.09 9.98
CA ILE A 74 4.42 4.50 9.67
C ILE A 74 5.04 5.19 10.88
N SER A 75 6.15 5.88 10.69
CA SER A 75 6.73 6.71 11.75
C SER A 75 5.98 8.04 11.90
N LEU A 76 5.95 8.61 13.11
CA LEU A 76 5.35 9.91 13.37
C LEU A 76 5.91 11.02 12.45
N PRO A 77 7.23 11.11 12.18
CA PRO A 77 7.77 12.06 11.21
C PRO A 77 7.16 11.91 9.81
N GLN A 78 6.94 10.68 9.32
CA GLN A 78 6.27 10.43 8.03
C GLN A 78 4.81 10.90 8.07
N LEU A 79 4.09 10.61 9.16
CA LEU A 79 2.71 11.04 9.34
C LEU A 79 2.56 12.57 9.39
N MET A 80 3.51 13.26 10.02
CA MET A 80 3.62 14.73 10.00
C MET A 80 3.98 15.27 8.62
N HIS A 81 4.87 14.60 7.88
CA HIS A 81 5.23 15.00 6.53
C HIS A 81 4.03 14.88 5.56
N LEU A 82 3.15 13.91 5.79
CA LEU A 82 1.86 13.79 5.13
C LEU A 82 0.81 14.82 5.58
N GLY A 83 1.12 15.65 6.58
CA GLY A 83 0.24 16.70 7.10
C GLY A 83 -0.97 16.16 7.88
N ILE A 84 -0.93 14.92 8.35
CA ILE A 84 -2.04 14.32 9.11
C ILE A 84 -2.19 14.99 10.48
N ASP A 85 -1.08 15.42 11.08
CA ASP A 85 -1.05 16.25 12.29
C ASP A 85 -1.87 17.53 12.12
N GLN A 86 -1.76 18.21 10.97
CA GLN A 86 -2.55 19.41 10.66
C GLN A 86 -4.05 19.09 10.62
N VAL A 87 -4.44 17.97 10.02
CA VAL A 87 -5.85 17.54 9.98
C VAL A 87 -6.39 17.29 11.38
N LEU A 88 -5.59 16.66 12.26
CA LEU A 88 -5.96 16.41 13.66
C LEU A 88 -6.09 17.70 14.46
N ILE A 89 -5.13 18.62 14.31
CA ILE A 89 -5.12 19.92 15.01
C ILE A 89 -6.28 20.81 14.54
N GLU A 90 -6.51 20.91 13.23
CA GLU A 90 -7.61 21.69 12.65
C GLU A 90 -8.99 21.14 13.04
N SER A 91 -9.08 19.82 13.25
CA SER A 91 -10.29 19.16 13.75
C SER A 91 -10.44 19.27 15.27
N LYS A 92 -9.51 19.96 15.95
CA LYS A 92 -9.47 20.15 17.42
C LYS A 92 -9.42 18.85 18.20
N LEU A 93 -8.89 17.80 17.59
CA LEU A 93 -8.70 16.50 18.21
C LEU A 93 -7.44 16.46 19.08
N VAL A 94 -6.43 17.23 18.69
CA VAL A 94 -5.19 17.42 19.43
C VAL A 94 -4.86 18.92 19.43
N PRO A 95 -4.41 19.52 20.54
CA PRO A 95 -4.16 20.96 20.59
C PRO A 95 -2.90 21.38 19.81
N ASP A 96 -1.85 20.55 19.81
CA ASP A 96 -0.60 20.81 19.11
C ASP A 96 0.19 19.52 18.82
N VAL A 97 1.31 19.65 18.11
CA VAL A 97 2.19 18.54 17.71
C VAL A 97 2.82 17.81 18.90
N LYS A 98 3.09 18.50 20.01
CA LYS A 98 3.74 17.87 21.18
C LYS A 98 2.78 16.94 21.91
N GLU A 99 1.51 17.34 22.01
CA GLU A 99 0.47 16.48 22.54
C GLU A 99 0.21 15.28 21.62
N LEU A 100 0.32 15.45 20.30
CA LEU A 100 0.25 14.33 19.35
C LEU A 100 1.41 13.34 19.56
N GLU A 101 2.64 13.84 19.69
CA GLU A 101 3.82 13.00 19.95
C GLU A 101 3.68 12.24 21.27
N THR A 102 3.22 12.92 22.33
CA THR A 102 3.00 12.31 23.65
C THR A 102 1.94 11.20 23.57
N LEU A 103 0.86 11.45 22.83
CA LEU A 103 -0.19 10.47 22.58
C LEU A 103 0.35 9.25 21.82
N VAL A 104 1.08 9.46 20.72
CA VAL A 104 1.66 8.38 19.91
C VAL A 104 2.62 7.52 20.73
N ARG A 105 3.54 8.14 21.49
CA ARG A 105 4.46 7.40 22.36
C ARG A 105 3.71 6.56 23.39
N ARG A 106 2.66 7.11 24.01
CA ARG A 106 1.84 6.38 24.98
C ARG A 106 1.12 5.19 24.34
N VAL A 107 0.47 5.41 23.19
CA VAL A 107 -0.25 4.36 22.46
C VAL A 107 0.69 3.24 22.01
N ALA A 108 1.87 3.58 21.50
CA ALA A 108 2.89 2.60 21.10
C ALA A 108 3.37 1.76 22.30
N LEU A 109 3.62 2.39 23.46
CA LEU A 109 3.99 1.68 24.69
C LEU A 109 2.89 0.72 25.18
N GLU A 110 1.63 1.13 25.07
CA GLU A 110 0.49 0.28 25.43
C GLU A 110 0.34 -0.92 24.47
N GLU A 111 0.54 -0.72 23.16
CA GLU A 111 0.54 -1.82 22.19
C GLU A 111 1.69 -2.81 22.44
N ASP A 112 2.91 -2.32 22.66
CA ASP A 112 4.08 -3.16 22.97
C ASP A 112 3.82 -4.01 24.24
N ALA A 113 3.25 -3.41 25.29
CA ALA A 113 2.89 -4.12 26.52
C ALA A 113 1.84 -5.23 26.30
N GLU A 114 0.78 -4.95 25.53
CA GLU A 114 -0.24 -5.94 25.18
C GLU A 114 0.32 -7.10 24.34
N MET A 115 1.26 -6.80 23.44
CA MET A 115 1.92 -7.80 22.61
C MET A 115 2.82 -8.73 23.42
N ASP A 116 3.54 -8.19 24.41
CA ASP A 116 4.36 -8.99 25.33
C ASP A 116 3.50 -9.92 26.22
N GLU A 117 2.36 -9.44 26.70
CA GLU A 117 1.41 -10.26 27.47
C GLU A 117 0.89 -11.45 26.66
N ARG A 118 0.57 -11.25 25.37
CA ARG A 118 0.05 -12.30 24.48
C ARG A 118 1.08 -13.35 24.12
N GLN A 119 2.34 -12.96 23.96
CA GLN A 119 3.39 -13.90 23.54
C GLN A 119 3.85 -14.81 24.68
N GLY A 120 3.49 -14.53 25.93
CA GLY A 120 3.90 -15.32 27.10
C GLY A 120 5.41 -15.40 27.30
N ASN A 121 6.18 -14.65 26.48
CA ASN A 121 7.62 -14.62 26.49
C ASN A 121 8.05 -13.44 27.34
N ARG A 122 8.51 -13.73 28.56
CA ARG A 122 9.42 -12.82 29.25
C ARG A 122 10.71 -12.74 28.44
N ARG A 123 10.78 -11.81 27.49
CA ARG A 123 12.08 -11.41 26.96
C ARG A 123 12.79 -10.72 28.11
N ASP A 124 13.94 -11.24 28.54
CA ASP A 124 14.87 -10.49 29.38
C ASP A 124 15.36 -9.31 28.53
N ILE A 125 14.66 -8.18 28.61
CA ILE A 125 15.00 -6.95 27.90
C ILE A 125 16.30 -6.42 28.54
N THR A 126 17.43 -6.71 27.93
CA THR A 126 18.67 -5.97 28.20
C THR A 126 18.50 -4.56 27.63
N MET A 127 18.29 -3.60 28.53
CA MET A 127 18.15 -2.15 28.26
C MET A 127 19.43 -1.58 27.60
N ASP A 128 19.53 -1.65 26.27
CA ASP A 128 20.43 -0.75 25.54
C ASP A 128 19.63 0.51 25.17
N SER A 129 19.63 1.47 26.10
CA SER A 129 18.59 2.48 26.28
C SER A 129 18.62 3.68 25.33
N VAL A 130 19.53 3.72 24.34
CA VAL A 130 19.72 4.90 23.49
C VAL A 130 18.94 4.79 22.16
N GLN A 131 18.58 3.58 21.73
CA GLN A 131 17.84 3.38 20.47
C GLN A 131 16.32 3.24 20.67
N GLU A 132 15.86 3.16 21.93
CA GLU A 132 14.45 2.98 22.27
C GLU A 132 13.59 4.21 21.93
N ASP A 133 14.13 5.43 22.04
CA ASP A 133 13.35 6.66 21.85
C ASP A 133 12.80 6.83 20.43
N ALA A 134 13.48 6.31 19.41
CA ALA A 134 13.02 6.37 18.02
C ALA A 134 11.96 5.31 17.72
N LYS A 135 12.00 4.16 18.40
CA LYS A 135 11.10 3.04 18.16
C LYS A 135 9.65 3.35 18.56
N TYR A 136 9.45 4.16 19.61
CA TYR A 136 8.11 4.51 20.09
C TYR A 136 7.37 5.54 19.22
N LEU A 137 7.95 5.93 18.09
CA LEU A 137 7.30 6.81 17.12
C LEU A 137 6.75 6.02 15.93
N GLU A 138 6.81 4.70 15.95
CA GLU A 138 6.26 3.82 14.93
C GLU A 138 4.80 3.47 15.22
N LEU A 139 3.94 3.58 14.21
CA LEU A 139 2.52 3.32 14.29
C LEU A 139 2.14 2.15 13.36
N THR A 140 1.52 1.13 13.94
CA THR A 140 0.74 0.13 13.22
C THR A 140 -0.67 0.68 12.92
N PHE A 141 -1.45 -0.02 12.10
CA PHE A 141 -2.87 0.30 11.92
C PHE A 141 -3.64 0.31 13.25
N VAL A 142 -3.36 -0.64 14.15
CA VAL A 142 -4.06 -0.77 15.44
C VAL A 142 -3.71 0.41 16.36
N SER A 143 -2.42 0.77 16.45
CA SER A 143 -1.98 1.96 17.18
C SER A 143 -2.58 3.25 16.60
N PHE A 144 -2.62 3.39 15.28
CA PHE A 144 -3.26 4.53 14.63
C PHE A 144 -4.75 4.63 15.00
N MET A 145 -5.48 3.51 14.97
CA MET A 145 -6.88 3.47 15.37
C MET A 145 -7.08 3.83 16.85
N ARG A 146 -6.23 3.31 17.75
CA ARG A 146 -6.25 3.66 19.18
C ARG A 146 -6.04 5.16 19.40
N MET A 147 -5.02 5.73 18.76
CA MET A 147 -4.73 7.16 18.80
C MET A 147 -5.95 8.00 18.38
N LEU A 148 -6.61 7.64 17.26
CA LEU A 148 -7.80 8.35 16.80
C LEU A 148 -9.00 8.17 17.75
N HIS A 149 -9.18 6.97 18.30
CA HIS A 149 -10.24 6.71 19.26
C HIS A 149 -10.08 7.56 20.53
N GLU A 150 -8.87 7.70 21.06
CA GLU A 150 -8.59 8.54 22.22
C GLU A 150 -8.79 10.04 21.94
N CYS A 151 -8.30 10.50 20.78
CA CYS A 151 -8.52 11.86 20.29
C CYS A 151 -10.01 12.22 20.25
N THR A 152 -10.82 11.32 19.71
CA THR A 152 -12.25 11.56 19.49
C THR A 152 -13.07 11.38 20.76
N SER A 153 -12.69 10.44 21.64
CA SER A 153 -13.33 10.24 22.95
C SER A 153 -13.15 11.43 23.88
N SER A 154 -12.01 12.12 23.77
CA SER A 154 -11.72 13.33 24.55
C SER A 154 -12.55 14.53 24.12
N THR A 155 -13.10 14.49 22.90
CA THR A 155 -13.84 15.60 22.32
C THR A 155 -15.33 15.35 22.49
N SER A 156 -16.06 16.28 23.11
CA SER A 156 -17.53 16.21 23.23
C SER A 156 -18.22 16.53 21.89
N HIS A 157 -17.86 15.78 20.85
CA HIS A 157 -18.49 15.90 19.54
C HIS A 157 -19.64 14.88 19.45
N ASN A 158 -20.87 15.39 19.51
CA ASN A 158 -22.07 14.65 19.13
C ASN A 158 -22.14 14.33 17.61
N GLY A 159 -21.05 14.54 16.88
CA GLY A 159 -20.98 14.42 15.41
C GLY A 159 -20.98 12.99 14.87
N GLY A 160 -20.90 11.99 15.76
CA GLY A 160 -21.05 10.57 15.40
C GLY A 160 -20.19 10.10 14.22
N GLN A 161 -20.68 9.11 13.49
CA GLN A 161 -20.07 8.52 12.30
C GLN A 161 -19.80 9.53 11.18
N THR A 162 -20.68 10.51 10.99
CA THR A 162 -20.50 11.55 9.97
C THR A 162 -19.22 12.36 10.19
N PHE A 163 -18.88 12.66 11.44
CA PHE A 163 -17.63 13.34 11.77
C PHE A 163 -16.42 12.48 11.41
N LEU A 164 -16.41 11.20 11.81
CA LEU A 164 -15.32 10.26 11.52
C LEU A 164 -15.09 10.08 10.03
N ILE A 165 -16.16 9.88 9.24
CA ILE A 165 -16.05 9.79 7.78
C ILE A 165 -15.42 11.06 7.21
N SER A 166 -15.86 12.24 7.65
CA SER A 166 -15.30 13.52 7.18
C SER A 166 -13.83 13.70 7.57
N LEU A 167 -13.44 13.21 8.75
CA LEU A 167 -12.06 13.22 9.22
C LEU A 167 -11.18 12.34 8.33
N PHE A 168 -11.61 11.11 8.07
CA PHE A 168 -10.91 10.16 7.20
C PHE A 168 -10.76 10.67 5.77
N GLN A 169 -11.81 11.27 5.20
CA GLN A 169 -11.74 11.91 3.88
C GLN A 169 -10.74 13.07 3.85
N ARG A 170 -10.68 13.88 4.92
CA ARG A 170 -9.69 14.97 5.02
C ARG A 170 -8.26 14.43 5.13
N MET A 171 -8.04 13.36 5.88
CA MET A 171 -6.74 12.69 5.96
C MET A 171 -6.29 12.15 4.60
N GLU A 172 -7.19 11.44 3.90
CA GLU A 172 -6.94 10.92 2.55
C GLU A 172 -6.62 12.04 1.54
N GLN A 173 -7.38 13.14 1.59
CA GLN A 173 -7.15 14.26 0.71
C GLN A 173 -5.83 14.97 1.03
N GLN A 174 -5.51 15.13 2.32
CA GLN A 174 -4.28 15.79 2.76
C GLN A 174 -3.04 14.98 2.37
N SER A 175 -3.04 13.66 2.58
CA SER A 175 -1.92 12.80 2.19
C SER A 175 -1.64 12.88 0.69
N ARG A 176 -2.70 12.91 -0.14
CA ARG A 176 -2.58 13.09 -1.59
C ARG A 176 -2.10 14.47 -2.00
N ASN A 177 -2.47 15.51 -1.26
CA ASN A 177 -2.05 16.89 -1.56
C ASN A 177 -0.56 17.10 -1.36
N GLN A 178 0.08 16.35 -0.46
CA GLN A 178 1.53 16.40 -0.21
C GLN A 178 2.36 15.76 -1.33
N ARG A 179 1.72 15.10 -2.30
CA ARG A 179 2.42 14.62 -3.49
C ARG A 179 2.98 15.82 -4.26
N ASP A 180 4.30 15.79 -4.48
CA ASP A 180 5.03 16.79 -5.28
C ASP A 180 4.24 17.10 -6.56
N GLU A 181 4.10 18.38 -6.88
CA GLU A 181 3.37 18.85 -8.06
C GLU A 181 3.89 18.21 -9.34
N SER A 182 5.19 17.88 -9.37
CA SER A 182 5.84 17.17 -10.48
C SER A 182 5.32 15.74 -10.71
N ASN A 183 4.65 15.16 -9.70
CA ASN A 183 4.16 13.78 -9.68
C ASN A 183 2.63 13.67 -9.62
N LYS A 184 1.89 14.77 -9.55
CA LYS A 184 0.41 14.76 -9.50
C LYS A 184 -0.24 14.06 -10.70
N ASP A 185 0.37 14.16 -11.88
CA ASP A 185 -0.14 13.54 -13.12
C ASP A 185 0.27 12.07 -13.29
N LYS A 186 1.20 11.57 -12.46
CA LYS A 186 1.67 10.19 -12.56
C LYS A 186 0.74 9.27 -11.79
N ASP A 187 0.39 8.17 -12.43
CA ASP A 187 -0.40 7.11 -11.82
C ASP A 187 0.31 6.52 -10.60
N THR A 188 -0.36 6.50 -9.44
CA THR A 188 0.16 5.96 -8.17
C THR A 188 0.73 4.56 -8.35
N SER A 189 0.06 3.70 -9.12
CA SER A 189 0.51 2.33 -9.34
C SER A 189 1.85 2.26 -10.09
N ILE A 190 2.12 3.21 -10.98
CA ILE A 190 3.39 3.32 -11.70
C ILE A 190 4.49 3.84 -10.77
N LEU A 191 4.17 4.84 -9.93
CA LEU A 191 5.11 5.39 -8.95
C LEU A 191 5.51 4.31 -7.94
N LEU A 192 4.55 3.61 -7.34
CA LEU A 192 4.80 2.51 -6.42
C LEU A 192 5.60 1.38 -7.09
N ALA A 193 5.28 1.01 -8.34
CA ALA A 193 6.07 0.04 -9.08
C ALA A 193 7.52 0.49 -9.28
N SER A 194 7.73 1.78 -9.57
CA SER A 194 9.06 2.36 -9.71
C SER A 194 9.82 2.34 -8.38
N LYS A 195 9.15 2.63 -7.27
CA LYS A 195 9.74 2.62 -5.93
C LYS A 195 10.06 1.21 -5.44
N ALA A 196 9.17 0.26 -5.67
CA ALA A 196 9.36 -1.13 -5.28
C ALA A 196 10.67 -1.71 -5.85
N ILE A 197 11.08 -1.29 -7.06
CA ILE A 197 12.35 -1.69 -7.67
C ILE A 197 13.56 -1.29 -6.82
N HIS A 198 13.51 -0.09 -6.23
CA HIS A 198 14.62 0.50 -5.49
C HIS A 198 14.60 0.16 -4.00
N SER A 199 13.46 -0.33 -3.48
CA SER A 199 13.32 -0.71 -2.07
C SER A 199 14.11 -1.98 -1.70
N GLY A 200 14.62 -2.02 -0.47
CA GLY A 200 15.34 -3.14 0.12
C GLY A 200 16.87 -3.03 0.01
N ASN A 201 17.59 -3.98 0.61
CA ASN A 201 19.06 -3.98 0.60
C ASN A 201 19.64 -3.98 -0.84
N SER A 202 20.89 -3.51 -0.98
CA SER A 202 21.58 -3.37 -2.27
C SER A 202 21.48 -4.60 -3.19
N ASN A 203 21.51 -5.82 -2.64
CA ASN A 203 21.42 -7.05 -3.44
C ASN A 203 19.99 -7.34 -3.92
N THR A 204 18.98 -7.14 -3.07
CA THR A 204 17.57 -7.28 -3.43
C THR A 204 17.16 -6.25 -4.47
N CYS A 205 17.57 -4.99 -4.32
CA CYS A 205 17.36 -3.92 -5.29
C CYS A 205 17.96 -4.29 -6.67
N LYS A 206 19.22 -4.76 -6.72
CA LYS A 206 19.84 -5.24 -7.98
C LYS A 206 19.04 -6.36 -8.64
N ASN A 207 18.54 -7.32 -7.86
CA ASN A 207 17.74 -8.43 -8.38
C ASN A 207 16.36 -7.96 -8.88
N ARG A 208 15.70 -7.05 -8.15
CA ARG A 208 14.42 -6.44 -8.53
C ARG A 208 14.58 -5.62 -9.80
N GLN A 209 15.62 -4.79 -9.90
CA GLN A 209 15.96 -4.04 -11.11
C GLN A 209 16.13 -4.96 -12.31
N LYS A 210 16.94 -6.03 -12.18
CA LYS A 210 17.12 -7.03 -13.24
C LYS A 210 15.81 -7.66 -13.70
N ASN A 211 14.92 -8.03 -12.77
CA ASN A 211 13.61 -8.60 -13.10
C ASN A 211 12.69 -7.56 -13.75
N SER A 212 12.72 -6.32 -13.27
CA SER A 212 12.02 -5.16 -13.85
C SER A 212 12.42 -4.94 -15.31
N ASP A 213 13.72 -4.92 -15.59
CA ASP A 213 14.25 -4.67 -16.93
C ASP A 213 13.84 -5.78 -17.90
N ARG A 214 13.92 -7.03 -17.44
CA ARG A 214 13.44 -8.20 -18.19
C ARG A 214 11.93 -8.13 -18.48
N PHE A 215 11.13 -7.68 -17.51
CA PHE A 215 9.69 -7.49 -17.73
C PHE A 215 9.41 -6.36 -18.75
N ASN A 216 10.17 -5.26 -18.69
CA ASN A 216 10.09 -4.18 -19.68
C ASN A 216 10.41 -4.68 -21.09
N GLU A 217 11.41 -5.55 -21.23
CA GLU A 217 11.77 -6.22 -22.50
C GLU A 217 10.62 -7.08 -23.04
N TYR A 218 9.90 -7.78 -22.16
CA TYR A 218 8.71 -8.52 -22.59
C TYR A 218 7.64 -7.59 -23.13
N VAL A 219 7.29 -6.53 -22.41
CA VAL A 219 6.28 -5.56 -22.82
C VAL A 219 6.66 -4.89 -24.15
N SER A 220 7.93 -4.52 -24.34
CA SER A 220 8.38 -3.93 -25.60
C SER A 220 8.29 -4.92 -26.76
N THR A 221 8.64 -6.19 -26.52
CA THR A 221 8.51 -7.27 -27.52
C THR A 221 7.05 -7.52 -27.89
N PHE A 222 6.13 -7.53 -26.92
CA PHE A 222 4.69 -7.68 -27.18
C PHE A 222 4.15 -6.56 -28.08
N ARG A 223 4.62 -5.32 -27.91
CA ARG A 223 4.23 -4.19 -28.78
C ARG A 223 4.69 -4.39 -30.22
N ILE A 224 5.91 -4.91 -30.43
CA ILE A 224 6.43 -5.24 -31.76
C ILE A 224 5.61 -6.38 -32.39
N TRP A 225 5.30 -7.41 -31.61
CA TRP A 225 4.46 -8.54 -32.05
C TRP A 225 3.04 -8.11 -32.41
N GLU A 226 2.44 -7.21 -31.64
CA GLU A 226 1.12 -6.66 -31.92
C GLU A 226 1.07 -5.95 -33.28
N GLN A 227 2.07 -5.10 -33.57
CA GLN A 227 2.16 -4.40 -34.86
C GLN A 227 2.28 -5.36 -36.04
N LYS A 228 3.11 -6.41 -35.91
CA LYS A 228 3.25 -7.46 -36.93
C LYS A 228 1.95 -8.25 -37.12
N PHE A 229 1.27 -8.54 -36.01
CA PHE A 229 0.02 -9.30 -36.01
C PHE A 229 -1.11 -8.52 -36.71
N ILE A 230 -1.29 -7.24 -36.37
CA ILE A 230 -2.31 -6.36 -36.98
C ILE A 230 -2.03 -6.14 -38.47
N SER A 231 -0.76 -5.97 -38.85
CA SER A 231 -0.38 -5.73 -40.26
C SER A 231 -0.70 -6.93 -41.17
N LYS A 232 -0.67 -8.15 -40.63
CA LYS A 232 -0.90 -9.38 -41.39
C LYS A 232 -2.38 -9.68 -41.65
N ASP A 233 -3.27 -9.29 -40.73
CA ASP A 233 -4.71 -9.59 -40.79
C ASP A 233 -5.43 -8.80 -41.91
N THR A 234 -4.87 -7.70 -42.40
CA THR A 234 -5.49 -6.86 -43.44
C THR A 234 -5.28 -7.36 -44.87
N SER A 235 -4.42 -8.37 -45.08
CA SER A 235 -3.89 -8.69 -46.42
C SER A 235 -4.19 -10.11 -46.93
N THR A 236 -4.98 -10.94 -46.23
CA THR A 236 -5.14 -12.35 -46.60
C THR A 236 -6.57 -12.78 -46.92
N ASP A 237 -6.82 -12.83 -48.23
CA ASP A 237 -7.80 -13.70 -48.89
C ASP A 237 -7.59 -15.17 -48.45
N GLY A 238 -8.53 -15.69 -47.66
CA GLY A 238 -9.04 -17.06 -47.84
C GLY A 238 -8.26 -18.28 -47.32
N LYS A 239 -7.31 -18.20 -46.37
CA LYS A 239 -6.69 -19.43 -45.80
C LYS A 239 -6.61 -19.49 -44.27
N GLU A 240 -7.15 -20.58 -43.75
CA GLU A 240 -7.09 -21.16 -42.39
C GLU A 240 -7.15 -20.17 -41.21
N LYS A 241 -8.37 -19.99 -40.70
CA LYS A 241 -8.61 -19.42 -39.37
C LYS A 241 -7.86 -20.25 -38.32
N LEU A 242 -6.83 -19.66 -37.70
CA LEU A 242 -6.32 -20.18 -36.43
C LEU A 242 -7.48 -20.39 -35.44
N PRO A 243 -7.44 -21.43 -34.58
CA PRO A 243 -8.49 -21.69 -33.61
C PRO A 243 -8.71 -20.45 -32.73
N SER A 244 -9.96 -19.96 -32.70
CA SER A 244 -10.35 -18.65 -32.14
C SER A 244 -9.78 -18.39 -30.75
N ARG A 245 -9.79 -19.41 -29.88
CA ARG A 245 -9.34 -19.28 -28.50
C ARG A 245 -7.87 -18.85 -28.36
N ARG A 246 -6.96 -19.33 -29.21
CA ARG A 246 -5.54 -18.92 -29.12
C ARG A 246 -5.38 -17.47 -29.55
N LEU A 247 -6.11 -17.04 -30.56
CA LEU A 247 -6.16 -15.65 -30.99
C LEU A 247 -6.75 -14.73 -29.92
N ASP A 248 -7.78 -15.16 -29.22
CA ASP A 248 -8.38 -14.38 -28.13
C ASP A 248 -7.40 -14.22 -26.96
N ILE A 249 -6.63 -15.26 -26.62
CA ILE A 249 -5.57 -15.17 -25.62
C ILE A 249 -4.49 -14.17 -26.07
N LEU A 250 -4.04 -14.25 -27.34
CA LEU A 250 -3.07 -13.31 -27.91
C LEU A 250 -3.55 -11.85 -27.81
N ARG A 251 -4.81 -11.61 -28.21
CA ARG A 251 -5.45 -10.29 -28.11
C ARG A 251 -5.51 -9.82 -26.66
N GLY A 252 -5.86 -10.71 -25.73
CA GLY A 252 -5.84 -10.42 -24.29
C GLY A 252 -4.45 -9.98 -23.81
N CYS A 253 -3.39 -10.68 -24.23
CA CYS A 253 -2.01 -10.30 -23.90
C CYS A 253 -1.65 -8.90 -24.43
N PHE A 254 -2.02 -8.57 -25.67
CA PHE A 254 -1.77 -7.24 -26.23
C PHE A 254 -2.56 -6.14 -25.50
N VAL A 255 -3.85 -6.37 -25.22
CA VAL A 255 -4.67 -5.43 -24.42
C VAL A 255 -4.03 -5.19 -23.06
N GLY A 256 -3.58 -6.25 -22.38
CA GLY A 256 -2.86 -6.16 -21.10
C GLY A 256 -1.57 -5.34 -21.23
N ALA A 257 -0.75 -5.59 -22.25
CA ALA A 257 0.51 -4.89 -22.49
C ALA A 257 0.35 -3.39 -22.85
N ARG A 258 -0.84 -2.97 -23.32
CA ARG A 258 -1.18 -1.56 -23.57
C ARG A 258 -1.68 -0.82 -22.34
N ASN A 259 -2.29 -1.51 -21.39
CA ASN A 259 -2.81 -0.88 -20.18
C ASN A 259 -1.69 -0.66 -19.15
N ALA A 260 -1.27 0.59 -18.98
CA ALA A 260 -0.16 0.95 -18.10
C ALA A 260 -0.36 0.52 -16.64
N LYS A 261 -1.59 0.59 -16.11
CA LYS A 261 -1.92 0.14 -14.75
C LYS A 261 -1.73 -1.36 -14.59
N VAL A 262 -2.21 -2.14 -15.56
CA VAL A 262 -2.05 -3.60 -15.59
C VAL A 262 -0.57 -3.97 -15.70
N VAL A 263 0.18 -3.28 -16.56
CA VAL A 263 1.63 -3.48 -16.72
C VAL A 263 2.36 -3.17 -15.41
N ALA A 264 2.05 -2.07 -14.73
CA ALA A 264 2.67 -1.69 -13.46
C ALA A 264 2.37 -2.72 -12.36
N ALA A 265 1.10 -3.12 -12.20
CA ALA A 265 0.70 -4.13 -11.22
C ALA A 265 1.37 -5.49 -11.49
N LEU A 266 1.34 -5.97 -12.73
CA LEU A 266 2.00 -7.24 -13.11
C LEU A 266 3.51 -7.16 -12.92
N LYS A 267 4.12 -5.99 -13.15
CA LYS A 267 5.55 -5.78 -12.95
C LYS A 267 5.93 -5.93 -11.47
N ILE A 268 5.18 -5.31 -10.55
CA ILE A 268 5.39 -5.46 -9.10
C ILE A 268 5.37 -6.94 -8.74
N VAL A 269 4.29 -7.61 -9.10
CA VAL A 269 4.10 -9.03 -8.77
C VAL A 269 5.17 -9.92 -9.42
N TYR A 270 5.59 -9.60 -10.64
CA TYR A 270 6.68 -10.30 -11.31
C TYR A 270 8.02 -10.09 -10.59
N MET A 271 8.32 -8.93 -10.04
CA MET A 271 9.61 -8.72 -9.34
C MET A 271 9.69 -9.54 -8.06
N ASP A 272 8.61 -9.61 -7.30
CA ASP A 272 8.61 -10.17 -5.95
C ASP A 272 8.21 -11.66 -5.91
N TYR A 273 7.36 -12.14 -6.82
CA TYR A 273 6.82 -13.50 -6.74
C TYR A 273 7.43 -14.47 -7.77
N ALA A 274 8.30 -15.36 -7.29
CA ALA A 274 9.06 -16.30 -8.13
C ALA A 274 8.18 -17.20 -9.01
N ALA A 275 7.06 -17.71 -8.49
CA ALA A 275 6.17 -18.58 -9.27
C ALA A 275 5.52 -17.82 -10.45
N LEU A 276 5.14 -16.56 -10.25
CA LEU A 276 4.60 -15.73 -11.33
C LEU A 276 5.67 -15.31 -12.32
N ARG A 277 6.93 -15.17 -11.90
CA ARG A 277 8.05 -15.04 -12.85
C ARG A 277 8.17 -16.24 -13.78
N LEU A 278 8.15 -17.45 -13.21
CA LEU A 278 8.24 -18.68 -13.99
C LEU A 278 7.06 -18.81 -14.97
N ALA A 279 5.85 -18.47 -14.51
CA ALA A 279 4.66 -18.46 -15.37
C ALA A 279 4.78 -17.42 -16.50
N GLY A 280 5.22 -16.19 -16.18
CA GLY A 280 5.45 -15.13 -17.16
C GLY A 280 6.49 -15.51 -18.21
N ASP A 281 7.62 -16.10 -17.76
CA ASP A 281 8.67 -16.63 -18.64
C ASP A 281 8.14 -17.72 -19.57
N LEU A 282 7.29 -18.62 -19.06
CA LEU A 282 6.69 -19.68 -19.85
C LEU A 282 5.75 -19.12 -20.91
N ILE A 283 4.85 -18.19 -20.52
CA ILE A 283 3.93 -17.53 -21.45
C ILE A 283 4.72 -16.80 -22.53
N PHE A 284 5.75 -16.03 -22.17
CA PHE A 284 6.58 -15.31 -23.13
C PHE A 284 7.26 -16.25 -24.13
N ARG A 285 7.79 -17.39 -23.69
CA ARG A 285 8.39 -18.40 -24.58
C ARG A 285 7.37 -19.10 -25.48
N LEU A 286 6.14 -19.31 -25.00
CA LEU A 286 5.07 -19.88 -25.83
C LEU A 286 4.66 -18.88 -26.91
N MET A 287 4.53 -17.61 -26.53
CA MET A 287 4.20 -16.51 -27.42
C MET A 287 5.25 -16.30 -28.51
N SER A 288 6.54 -16.36 -28.14
CA SER A 288 7.63 -16.18 -29.10
C SER A 288 7.66 -17.26 -30.18
N LYS A 289 7.21 -18.48 -29.88
CA LYS A 289 7.07 -19.56 -30.88
C LYS A 289 5.86 -19.42 -31.80
N ILE A 290 4.83 -18.69 -31.36
CA ILE A 290 3.60 -18.50 -32.14
C ILE A 290 3.73 -17.31 -33.10
N VAL A 291 4.42 -16.25 -32.65
CA VAL A 291 4.50 -14.98 -33.39
C VAL A 291 5.87 -14.77 -34.06
N GLY A 292 6.94 -15.34 -33.51
CA GLY A 292 8.30 -15.29 -34.05
C GLY A 292 8.58 -16.40 -35.06
#